data_AF-A0A9J7BSR6-F1
#
_entry.id   AF-A0A9J7BSR6-F1
#
_cell.length_a   1.000
_cell.length_b   1.000
_cell.length_c   1.000
_cell.angle_alpha   90.00
_cell.angle_beta   90.00
_cell.angle_gamma   90.00
#
_symmetry.space_group_name_H-M   'P 1'
#
loop_
_entity.id
_entity.type
_entity.pdbx_description
1 polymer ?
#
loop_
_entity_poly.entity_id
_entity_poly.type
_entity_poly.pdbx_seq_one_letter_code
_entity_poly.pdbx_strand_id
1 'polypeptide(L)'
;MCRNIKILFHFDPPVTDEEVRAASLQFVRKISGFNKPSKANEAAFAAAVEEIAAASSRLLTTLESSGPLRNREEEAAKAKARSAERFAR
;
A
#
# COMPACT_ATOMS: atom_id res chain seq x y z
N MET A 1 -2.63 -1.89 -12.60
CA MET A 1 -2.20 -1.76 -11.19
C MET A 1 -3.37 -1.25 -10.36
N CYS A 2 -3.63 -1.82 -9.18
CA CYS A 2 -4.67 -1.31 -8.29
C CYS A 2 -4.28 0.13 -7.90
N ARG A 3 -5.03 1.12 -8.38
CA ARG A 3 -4.63 2.55 -8.36
C ARG A 3 -4.40 3.11 -6.94
N ASN A 4 -4.74 2.33 -5.92
CA ASN A 4 -4.73 2.67 -4.51
C ASN A 4 -3.65 1.95 -3.68
N ILE A 5 -2.92 0.98 -4.26
CA ILE A 5 -1.82 0.28 -3.56
C ILE A 5 -0.52 1.05 -3.83
N LYS A 6 0.08 1.60 -2.78
CA LYS A 6 1.31 2.39 -2.84
C LYS A 6 2.55 1.49 -2.77
N ILE A 7 3.67 1.95 -3.33
CA ILE A 7 4.98 1.33 -3.11
C ILE A 7 5.45 1.71 -1.70
N LEU A 8 5.89 0.72 -0.91
CA LEU A 8 6.27 0.91 0.49
C LEU A 8 7.74 0.64 0.79
N PHE A 9 8.47 -0.04 -0.11
CA PHE A 9 9.86 -0.41 0.12
C PHE A 9 10.82 0.79 0.01
N HIS A 10 11.88 0.81 0.81
CA HIS A 10 13.04 1.70 0.62
C HIS A 10 12.71 3.19 0.66
N PHE A 11 12.08 3.63 1.76
CA PHE A 11 11.73 5.02 2.06
C PHE A 11 12.41 5.51 3.34
N ASP A 12 12.62 6.82 3.43
CA ASP A 12 12.99 7.56 4.65
C ASP A 12 11.90 8.61 4.95
N PRO A 13 11.23 8.59 6.12
CA PRO A 13 11.32 7.58 7.19
C PRO A 13 10.88 6.18 6.75
N PRO A 14 11.20 5.09 7.48
CA PRO A 14 10.78 3.74 7.12
C PRO A 14 9.24 3.62 7.09
N VAL A 15 8.75 2.59 6.40
CA VAL A 15 7.32 2.25 6.34
C VAL A 15 6.76 1.95 7.72
N THR A 16 5.55 2.42 8.01
CA THR A 16 4.85 2.10 9.26
C THR A 16 3.92 0.90 9.10
N ASP A 17 3.63 0.20 10.20
CA ASP A 17 2.71 -0.94 10.18
C ASP A 17 1.31 -0.56 9.69
N GLU A 18 0.86 0.66 9.98
CA GLU A 18 -0.43 1.17 9.49
C GLU A 18 -0.45 1.33 7.97
N GLU A 19 0.66 1.77 7.36
CA GLU A 19 0.78 1.85 5.90
C GLU A 19 0.74 0.45 5.26
N VAL A 20 1.39 -0.54 5.89
CA VAL A 20 1.37 -1.93 5.44
C VAL A 20 -0.03 -2.54 5.57
N ARG A 21 -0.71 -2.32 6.71
CA ARG A 21 -2.09 -2.76 6.92
C ARG A 21 -3.04 -2.10 5.91
N ALA A 22 -2.89 -0.79 5.67
CA ALA A 22 -3.70 -0.07 4.69
C ALA A 22 -3.50 -0.63 3.26
N ALA A 23 -2.27 -0.94 2.86
CA ALA A 23 -2.01 -1.58 1.57
C ALA A 23 -2.63 -2.98 1.48
N SER A 24 -2.53 -3.76 2.56
CA SER A 24 -3.11 -5.09 2.68
C SER A 24 -4.64 -5.05 2.56
N LEU A 25 -5.28 -4.08 3.21
CA LEU A 25 -6.72 -3.82 3.06
C LEU A 25 -7.11 -3.56 1.61
N GLN A 26 -6.36 -2.71 0.89
CA GLN A 26 -6.64 -2.42 -0.51
C GLN A 26 -6.45 -3.65 -1.41
N PHE A 27 -5.49 -4.51 -1.09
CA PHE A 27 -5.31 -5.80 -1.78
C PHE A 27 -6.51 -6.72 -1.56
N VAL A 28 -6.93 -6.93 -0.30
CA VAL A 28 -8.09 -7.79 0.02
C VAL A 28 -9.37 -7.25 -0.64
N ARG A 29 -9.61 -5.94 -0.62
CA ARG A 29 -10.72 -5.31 -1.35
C ARG A 29 -10.68 -5.61 -2.84
N LYS A 30 -9.48 -5.56 -3.44
CA LYS A 30 -9.30 -5.80 -4.87
C LYS A 30 -9.57 -7.25 -5.27
N ILE A 31 -9.11 -8.20 -4.46
CA ILE A 31 -9.31 -9.63 -4.73
C ILE A 31 -10.75 -10.06 -4.46
N SER A 32 -11.31 -9.64 -3.33
CA SER A 32 -12.69 -10.00 -2.95
C SER A 32 -13.76 -9.27 -3.76
N GLY A 33 -13.45 -8.10 -4.33
CA GLY A 33 -14.44 -7.22 -4.95
C GLY A 33 -15.31 -6.45 -3.94
N PHE A 34 -15.11 -6.67 -2.64
CA PHE A 34 -15.86 -5.97 -1.59
C PHE A 34 -15.15 -4.70 -1.17
N ASN A 35 -15.86 -3.58 -1.17
CA ASN A 35 -15.36 -2.35 -0.53
C ASN A 35 -15.62 -2.38 0.99
N LYS A 36 -16.75 -2.97 1.38
CA LYS A 36 -17.13 -3.31 2.75
C LYS A 36 -17.64 -4.76 2.75
N PRO A 37 -17.08 -5.67 3.57
CA PRO A 37 -17.59 -7.03 3.67
C PRO A 37 -19.00 -7.05 4.27
N SER A 38 -19.77 -8.11 3.99
CA SER A 38 -21.01 -8.40 4.72
C SER A 38 -20.68 -8.85 6.14
N LYS A 39 -21.64 -8.76 7.07
CA LYS A 39 -21.47 -9.23 8.47
C LYS A 39 -20.96 -10.67 8.55
N ALA A 40 -21.42 -11.55 7.67
CA ALA A 40 -20.99 -12.95 7.62
C ALA A 40 -19.52 -13.11 7.21
N ASN A 41 -18.98 -12.19 6.41
CA ASN A 41 -17.63 -12.25 5.87
C ASN A 41 -16.63 -11.34 6.62
N GLU A 42 -17.07 -10.55 7.59
CA GLU A 42 -16.22 -9.60 8.33
C GLU A 42 -15.00 -10.27 8.96
N ALA A 43 -15.19 -11.42 9.62
CA ALA A 43 -14.10 -12.15 10.27
C ALA A 43 -13.05 -12.66 9.27
N ALA A 44 -13.50 -13.30 8.19
CA ALA A 44 -12.61 -13.81 7.13
C ALA A 44 -11.87 -12.67 6.42
N PHE A 45 -12.56 -11.55 6.19
CA PHE A 45 -11.99 -10.37 5.57
C PHE A 45 -10.91 -9.74 6.46
N ALA A 46 -11.17 -9.58 7.76
CA ALA A 46 -10.21 -9.04 8.70
C ALA A 46 -8.98 -9.95 8.86
N ALA A 47 -9.19 -11.26 8.98
CA ALA A 47 -8.08 -12.22 9.08
C ALA A 47 -7.15 -12.16 7.87
N ALA A 48 -7.70 -12.12 6.65
CA ALA A 48 -6.91 -12.00 5.43
C ALA A 48 -6.07 -10.70 5.41
N VAL A 49 -6.63 -9.58 5.87
CA VAL A 49 -5.88 -8.31 5.95
C VAL A 49 -4.68 -8.42 6.87
N GLU A 50 -4.84 -9.02 8.05
CA GLU A 50 -3.74 -9.17 9.01
C GLU A 50 -2.67 -10.16 8.52
N GLU A 51 -3.06 -11.28 7.90
CA GLU A 51 -2.13 -12.25 7.34
C GLU A 51 -1.26 -11.64 6.23
N ILE A 52 -1.89 -10.89 5.33
CA ILE A 52 -1.19 -10.20 4.24
C ILE A 52 -0.31 -9.08 4.78
N ALA A 53 -0.76 -8.36 5.81
CA ALA A 53 0.05 -7.34 6.46
C ALA A 53 1.31 -7.95 7.07
N ALA A 54 1.17 -9.05 7.82
CA ALA A 54 2.30 -9.75 8.42
C ALA A 54 3.28 -10.29 7.35
N ALA A 55 2.77 -10.87 6.26
CA ALA A 55 3.61 -11.34 5.15
C ALA A 55 4.34 -10.19 4.46
N SER A 56 3.65 -9.07 4.26
CA SER A 56 4.21 -7.86 3.62
C SER A 56 5.27 -7.21 4.50
N SER A 57 5.04 -7.10 5.81
CA SER A 57 6.06 -6.57 6.74
C SER A 57 7.33 -7.42 6.71
N ARG A 58 7.19 -8.77 6.78
CA ARG A 58 8.35 -9.67 6.65
C ARG A 58 9.10 -9.43 5.34
N LEU A 59 8.38 -9.40 4.22
CA LEU A 59 8.98 -9.09 2.92
C LEU A 59 9.76 -7.78 2.96
N LEU A 60 9.14 -6.69 3.42
CA LEU A 60 9.75 -5.35 3.46
C LEU A 60 10.99 -5.30 4.35
N THR A 61 11.03 -6.06 5.44
CA THR A 61 12.22 -6.17 6.30
C THR A 61 13.36 -7.01 5.70
N THR A 62 13.04 -7.94 4.80
CA THR A 62 14.05 -8.84 4.17
C THR A 62 14.61 -8.29 2.86
N LEU A 63 13.97 -7.31 2.24
CA LEU A 63 14.41 -6.75 0.98
C LEU A 63 15.63 -5.84 1.19
N GLU A 64 16.65 -6.04 0.36
CA GLU A 64 17.86 -5.21 0.34
C GLU A 64 17.89 -4.34 -0.92
N SER A 65 18.47 -3.14 -0.80
CA SER A 65 18.70 -2.24 -1.93
C SER A 65 19.94 -1.39 -1.67
N SER A 66 20.74 -1.21 -2.71
CA SER A 66 21.97 -0.39 -2.68
C SER A 66 21.74 1.04 -3.18
N GLY A 67 20.53 1.40 -3.56
CA GLY A 67 20.19 2.73 -4.08
C GLY A 67 20.00 3.78 -2.98
N PRO A 68 19.79 5.06 -3.34
CA PRO A 68 19.37 6.09 -2.39
C PRO A 68 17.94 5.85 -1.91
N LEU A 69 17.67 6.13 -0.63
CA LEU A 69 16.34 6.05 -0.04
C LEU A 69 15.37 7.02 -0.72
N ARG A 70 14.11 6.62 -0.87
CA ARG A 70 13.07 7.45 -1.46
C ARG A 70 12.43 8.34 -0.39
N ASN A 71 12.17 9.60 -0.73
CA ASN A 71 11.41 10.49 0.13
C ASN A 71 9.92 10.46 -0.26
N ARG A 72 9.02 10.28 0.73
CA ARG A 72 7.57 10.22 0.48
C ARG A 72 7.00 11.53 -0.05
N GLU A 73 7.47 12.68 0.45
CA GLU A 73 6.99 14.00 0.04
C GLU A 73 7.37 14.29 -1.42
N GLU A 74 8.59 13.94 -1.82
CA GLU A 74 9.05 14.07 -3.19
C GLU A 74 8.23 13.19 -4.15
N GLU A 75 7.97 11.93 -3.78
CA GLU A 75 7.16 11.02 -4.59
C GLU A 75 5.70 11.50 -4.69
N ALA A 76 5.15 12.06 -3.61
CA ALA A 76 3.82 12.68 -3.62
C ALA A 76 3.79 13.92 -4.52
N ALA A 77 4.81 14.78 -4.49
CA ALA A 77 4.94 15.95 -5.35
C ALA A 77 5.03 15.55 -6.83
N LYS A 78 5.86 14.55 -7.17
CA LYS A 78 5.95 13.98 -8.52
C LYS A 78 4.61 13.40 -8.99
N ALA A 79 3.87 12.74 -8.10
CA ALA A 79 2.53 12.24 -8.43
C ALA A 79 1.53 13.37 -8.70
N LYS A 80 1.56 14.45 -7.90
CA LYS A 80 0.72 15.63 -8.08
C LYS A 80 1.04 16.37 -9.38
N ALA A 81 2.32 16.54 -9.72
CA ALA A 81 2.76 17.16 -10.97
C ALA A 81 2.25 16.39 -12.19
N ARG A 82 2.46 15.05 -12.22
CA ARG A 82 1.93 14.18 -13.29
C ARG A 82 0.40 14.23 -13.40
N SER A 83 -0.30 14.39 -12.28
CA SER A 83 -1.75 14.57 -12.29
C SER A 83 -2.13 15.92 -12.90
N ALA A 84 -1.47 17.01 -12.51
CA ALA A 84 -1.71 18.34 -13.05
C ALA A 84 -1.51 18.38 -14.57
N GLU A 85 -0.41 17.80 -15.07
CA GLU A 85 -0.14 17.68 -16.52
C GLU A 85 -1.26 16.93 -17.25
N ARG A 86 -1.76 15.84 -16.65
CA ARG A 86 -2.84 15.03 -17.24
C ARG A 86 -4.17 15.77 -17.33
N PHE A 87 -4.46 16.66 -16.38
CA PHE A 87 -5.72 17.41 -16.29
C PHE A 87 -5.59 18.87 -16.72
N ALA A 88 -4.45 19.28 -17.31
CA ALA A 88 -4.22 20.62 -17.83
C ALA A 88 -4.90 20.90 -19.19
N ARG A 89 -5.75 19.99 -19.66
CA ARG A 89 -6.55 20.09 -20.89
C ARG A 89 -8.03 19.96 -20.53
#